data_AF-A0A561EM25-F1
#
_entry.id   AF-A0A561EM25-F1
#
_cell.length_a   1.000
_cell.length_b   1.000
_cell.length_c   1.000
_cell.angle_alpha   90.00
_cell.angle_beta   90.00
_cell.angle_gamma   90.00
#
_symmetry.space_group_name_H-M   'P 1'
#
loop_
_entity.id
_entity.type
_entity.pdbx_description
1 polymer ?
#
loop_
_entity_poly.entity_id
_entity_poly.type
_entity_poly.pdbx_seq_one_letter_code
_entity_poly.pdbx_strand_id
1 'polypeptide(L)' 'MMPSRTALRVPSVLTGDVDADTLDELVSSSRRLGRFWPPLTAGPEPAAATPVGVSVPSRTQRLVAEMAEYGS' A
#
# COMPACT_ATOMS: atom_id res chain seq x y z
N MET A 1 -23.22 -9.97 0.49
CA MET A 1 -22.74 -9.85 -0.91
C MET A 1 -21.35 -9.21 -0.84
N MET A 2 -20.29 -9.94 -1.22
CA MET A 2 -18.89 -9.47 -1.13
C MET A 2 -18.50 -8.72 -2.40
N PRO A 3 -17.89 -7.53 -2.34
CA PRO A 3 -17.39 -6.85 -3.52
C PRO A 3 -16.22 -7.66 -4.11
N SER A 4 -16.41 -8.16 -5.32
CA SER A 4 -15.36 -8.82 -6.11
C SER A 4 -14.21 -7.84 -6.31
N ARG A 5 -13.09 -8.10 -5.64
CA ARG A 5 -11.83 -7.36 -5.85
C ARG A 5 -11.32 -7.71 -7.24
N THR A 6 -11.58 -6.84 -8.22
CA THR A 6 -10.92 -6.88 -9.51
C THR A 6 -9.42 -6.82 -9.26
N ALA A 7 -8.71 -7.92 -9.51
CA ALA A 7 -7.25 -7.91 -9.53
C ALA A 7 -6.83 -6.95 -10.64
N LEU A 8 -6.40 -5.75 -10.26
CA LEU A 8 -5.86 -4.77 -11.19
C LEU A 8 -4.60 -5.39 -11.79
N ARG A 9 -4.69 -5.90 -13.02
CA ARG A 9 -3.51 -6.28 -13.80
C ARG A 9 -2.71 -5.02 -14.04
N VAL A 10 -1.63 -4.86 -13.30
CA VAL A 10 -0.64 -3.82 -13.56
C VAL A 10 0.07 -4.19 -14.85
N PRO A 11 0.01 -3.36 -15.91
CA PRO A 11 0.75 -3.60 -17.14
C PRO A 11 2.25 -3.70 -16.85
N SER A 12 2.95 -4.66 -17.47
CA SER A 12 4.36 -4.94 -17.21
C SER A 12 5.30 -3.74 -17.48
N VAL A 13 4.86 -2.77 -18.30
CA VAL A 13 5.57 -1.50 -18.52
C VAL A 13 5.63 -0.62 -17.27
N LEU A 14 4.69 -0.79 -16.33
CA LEU A 14 4.71 -0.14 -15.01
C LEU A 14 5.43 -0.98 -13.95
N THR A 15 5.96 -2.14 -14.32
CA THR A 15 6.70 -3.06 -13.44
C THR A 15 8.22 -3.00 -13.68
N GLY A 16 8.68 -2.25 -14.69
CA GLY A 16 10.10 -1.97 -14.90
C GLY A 16 10.65 -0.95 -13.88
N ASP A 17 11.98 -0.82 -13.83
CA ASP A 17 12.68 0.22 -13.06
C ASP A 17 12.36 1.60 -13.66
N VAL A 18 11.24 2.18 -13.24
CA VAL A 18 10.83 3.52 -13.61
C VAL A 18 11.27 4.45 -12.50
N ASP A 19 12.08 5.44 -12.86
CA ASP A 19 12.57 6.46 -11.96
C ASP A 19 11.43 7.13 -11.18
N ALA A 20 11.66 7.39 -9.89
CA ALA A 20 10.64 7.89 -8.98
C ALA A 20 10.08 9.26 -9.42
N ASP A 21 10.91 10.12 -10.03
CA ASP A 21 10.49 11.43 -10.50
C ASP A 21 9.56 11.30 -11.73
N THR A 22 9.80 10.29 -12.57
CA THR A 22 8.95 9.98 -13.72
C THR A 22 7.57 9.47 -13.29
N LEU A 23 7.50 8.69 -12.20
CA LEU A 23 6.24 8.23 -11.63
C LEU A 23 5.44 9.38 -11.01
N ASP A 24 6.10 10.31 -10.32
CA ASP A 24 5.43 11.47 -9.73
C ASP A 24 4.79 12.37 -10.80
N GLU A 25 5.51 12.65 -11.88
CA GLU A 25 4.97 13.39 -13.03
C GLU A 25 3.77 12.69 -13.68
N LEU A 26 3.82 11.36 -13.82
CA LEU A 26 2.70 10.58 -14.34
C LEU A 26 1.47 10.66 -13.43
N VAL A 27 1.67 10.56 -12.11
CA VAL A 27 0.61 10.69 -11.11
C VAL A 27 0.03 12.11 -11.13
N SER A 28 0.87 13.14 -11.21
CA SER A 28 0.48 14.54 -11.32
C SER A 28 -0.38 14.79 -12.58
N SER A 29 0.07 14.30 -13.73
CA SER A 29 -0.67 14.36 -15.00
C SER A 29 -2.03 13.63 -14.92
N SER A 30 -2.05 12.42 -14.34
CA SER A 30 -3.27 11.64 -14.13
C SER A 30 -4.28 12.34 -13.21
N ARG A 31 -3.79 12.99 -12.14
CA ARG A 31 -4.63 13.81 -11.25
C ARG A 31 -5.26 14.99 -11.97
N ARG A 32 -4.52 15.67 -12.86
CA ARG A 32 -5.05 16.76 -13.70
C ARG A 32 -6.16 16.30 -14.65
N LEU A 33 -6.11 15.05 -15.11
CA LEU A 33 -7.16 14.47 -15.96
C LEU A 33 -8.48 14.19 -15.21
N GLY A 34 -8.46 14.16 -13.86
CA GLY A 34 -9.66 14.21 -13.01
C GLY A 34 -10.61 13.00 -13.10
N ARG A 35 -10.26 11.94 -13.83
CA ARG A 35 -11.15 10.79 -14.07
C ARG A 35 -10.98 9.62 -13.10
N PHE A 36 -9.76 9.45 -12.56
CA PHE A 36 -9.38 8.29 -11.76
C PHE A 36 -9.18 8.62 -10.28
N TRP A 37 -9.03 9.90 -9.97
CA TRP A 37 -8.74 10.36 -8.62
C TRP A 37 -10.02 10.90 -8.00
N PRO A 38 -10.43 10.39 -6.82
CA PRO A 38 -11.46 11.07 -6.07
C PRO A 38 -11.02 12.52 -5.83
N PRO A 39 -11.97 13.49 -5.76
CA PRO A 39 -11.62 14.85 -5.42
C PRO A 39 -10.81 14.80 -4.14
N LEU A 40 -9.57 15.29 -4.21
CA LEU A 40 -8.79 15.62 -3.02
C LEU A 40 -9.55 16.75 -2.34
N THR A 41 -10.56 16.39 -1.57
CA THR A 41 -11.13 17.28 -0.58
C THR A 41 -9.94 17.82 0.18
N ALA A 42 -9.67 19.11 0.04
CA ALA A 42 -8.76 19.89 0.87
C ALA A 42 -9.33 19.98 2.30
N GLY A 43 -9.74 18.83 2.84
CA GLY A 43 -9.99 18.63 4.25
C GLY A 43 -8.65 18.35 4.92
N PRO A 44 -8.59 18.53 6.25
CA PRO A 44 -7.36 18.36 7.01
C PRO A 44 -6.70 17.03 6.64
N GLU A 45 -5.39 17.10 6.38
CA GLU A 45 -4.52 15.95 6.15
C GLU A 45 -4.93 14.81 7.10
N PRO A 46 -5.27 13.61 6.61
CA PRO A 46 -5.62 12.53 7.49
C PRO A 46 -4.39 12.26 8.36
N ALA A 47 -4.49 12.60 9.64
CA ALA A 47 -3.45 12.35 10.62
C ALA A 47 -2.97 10.91 10.42
N ALA A 48 -1.66 10.73 10.21
CA ALA A 48 -1.05 9.43 10.01
C ALA A 48 -1.66 8.43 11.00
N ALA A 49 -2.39 7.44 10.46
CA ALA A 49 -3.08 6.48 11.30
C ALA A 49 -2.04 5.86 12.23
N THR A 50 -2.22 6.04 13.54
CA THR A 50 -1.41 5.37 14.55
C THR A 50 -1.43 3.88 14.18
N PRO A 51 -0.28 3.21 14.05
CA PRO A 51 -0.28 1.80 13.70
C PRO A 51 -1.12 1.09 14.75
N VAL A 52 -2.28 0.59 14.34
CA VAL A 52 -3.16 -0.19 15.20
C VAL A 52 -2.31 -1.40 15.56
N GLY A 53 -1.80 -1.43 16.79
CA GLY A 53 -0.82 -2.41 17.23
C GLY A 53 -1.29 -3.80 16.84
N VAL A 54 -0.58 -4.44 15.92
CA VAL A 54 -0.91 -5.79 15.48
C VAL A 54 -0.58 -6.72 16.64
N SER A 55 -1.60 -7.13 17.38
CA SER A 55 -1.43 -8.08 18.48
C SER A 55 -1.26 -9.47 17.89
N VAL A 56 -0.04 -9.98 17.97
CA VAL A 56 0.27 -11.34 17.54
C VAL A 56 -0.05 -12.31 18.68
N PRO A 57 -0.84 -13.37 18.46
CA PRO A 57 -1.12 -14.38 19.48
C PRO A 57 0.16 -15.00 20.03
N SER A 58 0.21 -15.25 21.35
CA SER A 58 1.40 -15.76 22.04
C SER A 58 1.93 -17.07 21.46
N ARG A 59 1.04 -17.91 20.90
CA ARG A 59 1.41 -19.14 20.20
C ARG A 59 2.24 -18.87 18.95
N THR A 60 1.88 -17.86 18.17
CA THR A 60 2.61 -17.46 16.96
C THR A 60 3.95 -16.84 17.30
N GLN A 61 4.02 -16.06 18.39
CA GLN A 61 5.30 -15.52 18.89
C GLN A 61 6.28 -16.64 19.27
N ARG A 62 5.80 -17.70 19.95
CA ARG A 62 6.63 -18.87 20.28
C ARG A 62 7.13 -19.60 19.04
N LEU A 63 6.27 -19.83 18.05
CA LEU A 63 6.68 -20.49 16.80
C LEU A 63 7.77 -19.72 16.07
N VAL A 64 7.66 -18.38 16.01
CA VAL A 64 8.70 -17.53 15.40
C VAL A 64 10.00 -17.57 16.19
N ALA A 65 9.93 -17.56 17.53
CA ALA A 65 11.11 -17.66 18.39
C ALA A 65 11.85 -19.01 18.25
N GLU A 66 11.17 -20.08 17.82
CA GLU A 66 11.77 -21.39 17.57
C GLU A 66 12.33 -21.53 16.13
N MET A 67 12.09 -20.57 15.24
CA MET A 67 12.67 -20.59 13.89
C MET A 67 14.17 -20.27 13.96
N ALA A 68 14.98 -21.04 13.23
CA ALA A 68 16.44 -20.91 13.21
C ALA A 68 16.97 -19.53 12.78
N GLU A 69 16.12 -18.73 12.14
CA GLU A 69 16.41 -17.37 11.68
C GLU A 69 16.18 -16.30 12.77
N TYR A 70 15.43 -16.63 13.83
CA TYR A 70 14.91 -15.67 14.81
C TYR A 70 15.06 -16.12 16.27
N GLY A 71 15.43 -17.38 16.54
CA GLY A 71 15.82 -17.88 17.85
C GLY A 71 17.33 -17.80 18.05
N SER A 72 17.76 -17.10 19.10
CA SER A 72 19.16 -17.05 19.56
C SER A 72 19.63 -18.38 20.14
#